data_AF-A0A662B3U8-F1
#
_entry.id   AF-A0A662B3U8-F1
#
_cell.length_a   1.000
_cell.length_b   1.000
_cell.length_c   1.000
_cell.angle_alpha   90.00
_cell.angle_beta   90.00
_cell.angle_gamma   90.00
#
_symmetry.space_group_name_H-M   'P 1'
#
loop_
_entity.id
_entity.type
_entity.pdbx_description
1 polymer ?
#
loop_
_entity_poly.entity_id
_entity_poly.type
_entity_poly.pdbx_seq_one_letter_code
_entity_poly.pdbx_strand_id
1 'polypeptide(L)'
;MFKKILLIVAVVVFTQSVMGQATRFFTKAGLSTHVPYEWTANDTRFQLRESLEEDFEGYDDFTLDFTPWTTADVDGSATYGILDHDFPNSGAAMAYIVFNPSQVTPSMASDESIQPHSGNKFAACFASVDPPNNDWIITPLIALGSNSSLSFWVKSYTEQYGLERYKVGVSTTDNNPSSFTIISGSGYLEAPSAAWQEKQFDLSAYDGMDVYIGIQCVSNDAFIFMLDDLTVNSETSAGTLYGKVTDALTGDPIPNALVSVAGLSDYSDTNGDYSITGIPAGTLN
;
A
#
# COMPACT_ATOMS: atom_id res chain seq x y z
N MET A 1 -33.50 -40.44 14.11
CA MET A 1 -32.20 -39.83 14.45
C MET A 1 -32.12 -38.51 13.70
N PHE A 2 -32.60 -37.43 14.31
CA PHE A 2 -32.69 -36.11 13.65
C PHE A 2 -31.30 -35.47 13.61
N LYS A 3 -30.81 -35.15 12.41
CA LYS A 3 -29.59 -34.35 12.22
C LYS A 3 -29.91 -32.91 12.59
N LYS A 4 -29.32 -32.40 13.68
CA LYS A 4 -29.42 -31.01 14.11
C LYS A 4 -28.73 -30.11 13.08
N ILE A 5 -29.43 -29.10 12.59
CA ILE A 5 -28.88 -28.00 11.79
C ILE A 5 -28.58 -26.87 12.80
N LEU A 6 -27.31 -26.48 12.88
CA LEU A 6 -26.83 -25.37 13.71
C LEU A 6 -27.00 -24.07 12.91
N LEU A 7 -27.75 -23.10 13.45
CA LEU A 7 -27.88 -21.76 12.90
C LEU A 7 -27.11 -20.81 13.85
N ILE A 8 -26.02 -20.22 13.38
CA ILE A 8 -25.24 -19.24 14.15
C ILE A 8 -25.87 -17.87 13.90
N VAL A 9 -26.40 -17.23 14.94
CA VAL A 9 -26.82 -15.82 14.91
C VAL A 9 -25.66 -14.99 15.44
N ALA A 10 -24.88 -14.36 14.56
CA ALA A 10 -23.91 -13.35 14.96
C ALA A 10 -24.62 -12.00 15.14
N VAL A 11 -24.67 -11.48 16.37
CA VAL A 11 -25.04 -10.09 16.62
C VAL A 11 -23.76 -9.27 16.55
N VAL A 12 -23.52 -8.61 15.43
CA VAL A 12 -22.43 -7.64 15.30
C VAL A 12 -22.91 -6.32 15.90
N VAL A 13 -22.43 -5.97 17.10
CA VAL A 13 -22.67 -4.64 17.67
C VAL A 13 -21.54 -3.74 17.20
N PHE A 14 -21.78 -2.98 16.13
CA PHE A 14 -20.88 -1.89 15.76
C PHE A 14 -21.06 -0.74 16.76
N THR A 15 -20.03 -0.36 17.48
CA THR A 15 -19.97 0.97 18.11
C THR A 15 -19.62 1.99 17.02
N GLN A 16 -20.65 2.33 16.23
CA GLN A 16 -20.82 3.36 15.20
C GLN A 16 -21.43 2.78 13.92
N SER A 17 -22.43 3.48 13.42
CA SER A 17 -23.56 2.98 12.65
C SER A 17 -23.26 2.64 11.18
N VAL A 18 -23.18 1.36 10.81
CA VAL A 18 -23.64 0.85 9.49
C VAL A 18 -24.07 -0.63 9.62
N MET A 19 -25.32 -0.95 9.29
CA MET A 19 -25.84 -2.33 9.26
C MET A 19 -25.50 -3.02 7.93
N GLY A 20 -24.81 -4.15 7.96
CA GLY A 20 -24.63 -5.06 6.81
C GLY A 20 -25.03 -6.49 7.18
N GLN A 21 -25.84 -7.16 6.34
CA GLN A 21 -26.40 -8.49 6.60
C GLN A 21 -25.38 -9.64 6.42
N ALA A 22 -25.53 -10.70 7.22
CA ALA A 22 -24.63 -11.85 7.28
C ALA A 22 -24.88 -12.92 6.17
N THR A 23 -23.80 -13.46 5.60
CA THR A 23 -23.79 -14.56 4.61
C THR A 23 -23.40 -15.90 5.28
N ARG A 24 -24.00 -17.01 4.82
CA ARG A 24 -23.98 -18.35 5.45
C ARG A 24 -22.72 -19.17 5.13
N PHE A 25 -22.22 -19.97 6.09
CA PHE A 25 -21.15 -20.98 5.87
C PHE A 25 -21.44 -22.32 6.58
N PHE A 26 -20.91 -23.43 6.03
CA PHE A 26 -21.07 -24.82 6.51
C PHE A 26 -19.78 -25.35 7.17
N THR A 27 -19.89 -26.23 8.19
CA THR A 27 -18.75 -26.86 8.88
C THR A 27 -18.71 -28.40 8.73
N LYS A 28 -17.50 -28.98 8.79
CA LYS A 28 -17.22 -30.43 8.93
C LYS A 28 -16.41 -30.66 10.21
N ALA A 29 -16.81 -31.64 11.02
CA ALA A 29 -16.31 -31.89 12.39
C ALA A 29 -15.14 -32.91 12.47
N GLY A 30 -14.30 -32.78 13.51
CA GLY A 30 -13.63 -33.94 14.16
C GLY A 30 -12.28 -33.72 14.89
N LEU A 31 -12.31 -33.98 16.22
CA LEU A 31 -11.28 -34.57 17.12
C LEU A 31 -10.33 -33.69 17.97
N SER A 32 -10.10 -34.19 19.19
CA SER A 32 -9.65 -33.50 20.42
C SER A 32 -8.26 -33.91 20.91
N THR A 33 -7.56 -33.04 21.66
CA THR A 33 -6.83 -33.40 22.92
C THR A 33 -6.36 -32.13 23.67
N HIS A 34 -6.30 -32.26 25.00
CA HIS A 34 -6.11 -31.26 26.05
C HIS A 34 -4.63 -30.88 26.27
N VAL A 35 -4.30 -29.59 26.41
CA VAL A 35 -3.07 -29.09 27.08
C VAL A 35 -3.43 -27.77 27.79
N PRO A 36 -3.13 -27.57 29.09
CA PRO A 36 -3.34 -26.29 29.74
C PRO A 36 -2.14 -25.39 29.45
N TYR A 37 -2.37 -24.21 28.87
CA TYR A 37 -1.39 -23.14 28.91
C TYR A 37 -2.00 -21.98 29.69
N GLU A 38 -1.43 -21.67 30.85
CA GLU A 38 -1.70 -20.41 31.53
C GLU A 38 -1.04 -19.31 30.71
N TRP A 39 -1.85 -18.43 30.12
CA TRP A 39 -1.38 -17.17 29.58
C TRP A 39 -1.78 -16.05 30.53
N THR A 40 -0.79 -15.53 31.27
CA THR A 40 -0.89 -14.22 31.90
C THR A 40 -0.67 -13.16 30.81
N ALA A 41 -1.75 -12.61 30.28
CA ALA A 41 -1.68 -11.41 29.46
C ALA A 41 -1.39 -10.20 30.38
N ASN A 42 -0.12 -9.89 30.56
CA ASN A 42 0.27 -8.52 30.93
C ASN A 42 0.11 -7.66 29.67
N ASP A 43 -0.75 -6.65 29.77
CA ASP A 43 -1.05 -5.59 28.80
C ASP A 43 0.05 -5.36 27.75
N THR A 44 -0.26 -5.65 26.49
CA THR A 44 0.36 -5.03 25.32
C THR A 44 -0.73 -4.74 24.30
N ARG A 45 -1.05 -3.47 24.09
CA ARG A 45 -1.73 -3.04 22.86
C ARG A 45 -0.86 -3.50 21.68
N PHE A 46 -1.29 -4.54 20.98
CA PHE A 46 -0.62 -5.02 19.79
C PHE A 46 -0.98 -4.06 18.65
N GLN A 47 -0.08 -3.11 18.35
CA GLN A 47 -0.20 -2.29 17.14
C GLN A 47 0.23 -3.15 15.96
N LEU A 48 -0.67 -3.40 15.02
CA LEU A 48 -0.31 -4.04 13.75
C LEU A 48 0.18 -2.92 12.83
N ARG A 49 1.43 -3.02 12.40
CA ARG A 49 1.98 -2.13 11.37
C ARG A 49 1.57 -2.70 10.03
N GLU A 50 0.71 -2.00 9.31
CA GLU A 50 0.55 -2.23 7.89
C GLU A 50 1.54 -1.31 7.17
N SER A 51 2.38 -1.90 6.31
CA SER A 51 3.22 -1.18 5.38
C SER A 51 2.73 -1.46 3.96
N LEU A 52 2.52 -0.39 3.19
CA LEU A 52 2.56 -0.51 1.73
C LEU A 52 4.04 -0.36 1.34
N GLU A 53 4.58 -1.36 0.68
CA GLU A 53 5.95 -1.36 0.15
C GLU A 53 5.89 -1.57 -1.36
N GLU A 54 6.68 -0.78 -2.09
CA GLU A 54 6.81 -0.87 -3.55
C GLU A 54 8.27 -0.67 -3.93
N ASP A 55 8.90 -1.75 -4.40
CA ASP A 55 10.28 -1.82 -4.91
C ASP A 55 10.31 -1.94 -6.45
N PHE A 56 9.15 -1.91 -7.09
CA PHE A 56 8.93 -2.06 -8.53
C PHE A 56 9.40 -3.41 -9.11
N GLU A 57 9.84 -4.35 -8.28
CA GLU A 57 10.40 -5.61 -8.77
C GLU A 57 9.33 -6.56 -9.34
N GLY A 58 8.08 -6.37 -8.93
CA GLY A 58 6.93 -7.16 -9.38
C GLY A 58 6.45 -6.88 -10.81
N TYR A 59 6.93 -5.81 -11.45
CA TYR A 59 6.50 -5.41 -12.79
C TYR A 59 7.40 -5.95 -13.90
N ASP A 60 6.85 -6.04 -15.12
CA ASP A 60 7.62 -6.34 -16.32
C ASP A 60 8.59 -5.19 -16.65
N ASP A 61 9.76 -5.53 -17.20
CA ASP A 61 10.73 -4.53 -17.65
C ASP A 61 10.10 -3.57 -18.67
N PHE A 62 10.32 -2.27 -18.46
CA PHE A 62 9.89 -1.19 -19.34
C PHE A 62 8.36 -1.04 -19.49
N THR A 63 7.57 -1.62 -18.59
CA THR A 63 6.12 -1.43 -18.59
C THR A 63 5.72 -0.01 -18.20
N LEU A 64 4.58 0.43 -18.75
CA LEU A 64 3.88 1.65 -18.36
C LEU A 64 2.64 1.35 -17.49
N ASP A 65 2.32 0.06 -17.30
CA ASP A 65 1.23 -0.39 -16.44
C ASP A 65 1.76 -0.65 -15.03
N PHE A 66 1.39 0.25 -14.12
CA PHE A 66 1.75 0.21 -12.71
C PHE A 66 0.62 -0.37 -11.83
N THR A 67 -0.39 -1.03 -12.40
CA THR A 67 -1.52 -1.59 -11.63
C THR A 67 -1.01 -2.45 -10.45
N PRO A 68 -1.44 -2.19 -9.21
CA PRO A 68 -2.63 -1.41 -8.81
C PRO A 68 -2.43 0.11 -8.63
N TRP A 69 -1.22 0.62 -8.78
CA TRP A 69 -0.94 2.06 -8.79
C TRP A 69 -1.46 2.71 -10.06
N THR A 70 -1.63 4.03 -10.00
CA THR A 70 -2.04 4.85 -11.14
C THR A 70 -0.90 5.76 -11.57
N THR A 71 -0.61 5.81 -12.86
CA THR A 71 0.20 6.87 -13.45
C THR A 71 -0.68 7.86 -14.21
N ALA A 72 -0.34 9.15 -14.15
CA ALA A 72 -1.06 10.20 -14.90
C ALA A 72 -0.06 11.11 -15.61
N ASP A 73 -0.04 10.99 -16.94
CA ASP A 73 0.69 11.85 -17.88
C ASP A 73 -0.17 13.09 -18.17
N VAL A 74 0.08 14.19 -17.45
CA VAL A 74 -0.77 15.40 -17.54
C VAL A 74 -0.24 16.36 -18.60
N ASP A 75 1.05 16.32 -18.92
CA ASP A 75 1.61 17.14 -20.00
C ASP A 75 1.38 16.53 -21.39
N GLY A 76 1.27 15.21 -21.50
CA GLY A 76 1.02 14.46 -22.73
C GLY A 76 2.16 14.51 -23.73
N SER A 77 3.36 14.93 -23.32
CA SER A 77 4.51 15.13 -24.17
C SER A 77 5.26 13.83 -24.38
N ALA A 78 5.78 13.64 -25.60
CA ALA A 78 6.82 12.65 -25.84
C ALA A 78 8.05 12.95 -24.97
N THR A 79 8.84 11.90 -24.69
CA THR A 79 10.05 11.97 -23.86
C THR A 79 11.32 11.92 -24.70
N TYR A 80 12.44 12.34 -24.11
CA TYR A 80 13.76 12.04 -24.66
C TYR A 80 14.13 10.56 -24.41
N GLY A 81 14.89 9.97 -25.34
CA GLY A 81 15.53 8.67 -25.14
C GLY A 81 16.97 8.81 -24.64
N ILE A 82 17.64 7.68 -24.40
CA ILE A 82 19.07 7.64 -24.08
C ILE A 82 19.82 7.41 -25.41
N LEU A 83 20.78 8.27 -25.73
CA LEU A 83 21.56 8.14 -26.96
C LEU A 83 22.29 6.79 -27.00
N ASP A 84 22.28 6.13 -28.16
CA ASP A 84 22.92 4.83 -28.41
C ASP A 84 22.39 3.66 -27.55
N HIS A 85 21.24 3.84 -26.90
CA HIS A 85 20.59 2.83 -26.06
C HIS A 85 19.11 2.66 -26.44
N ASP A 86 18.74 1.43 -26.80
CA ASP A 86 17.40 1.03 -27.20
C ASP A 86 16.71 0.26 -26.05
N PHE A 87 15.46 0.62 -25.77
CA PHE A 87 14.56 -0.10 -24.86
C PHE A 87 13.10 0.14 -25.25
N PRO A 88 12.16 -0.78 -24.91
CA PRO A 88 10.73 -0.58 -25.15
C PRO A 88 10.21 0.73 -24.56
N ASN A 89 9.25 1.36 -25.24
CA ASN A 89 8.62 2.64 -24.85
C ASN A 89 9.57 3.86 -24.78
N SER A 90 10.85 3.73 -25.18
CA SER A 90 11.75 4.88 -25.31
C SER A 90 11.16 5.95 -26.23
N GLY A 91 11.09 7.19 -25.73
CA GLY A 91 10.53 8.34 -26.45
C GLY A 91 9.00 8.39 -26.54
N ALA A 92 8.27 7.45 -25.94
CA ALA A 92 6.82 7.52 -25.84
C ALA A 92 6.38 8.68 -24.92
N ALA A 93 5.15 9.15 -25.11
CA ALA A 93 4.48 10.00 -24.12
C ALA A 93 4.03 9.10 -22.95
N MET A 94 4.51 9.41 -21.75
CA MET A 94 4.32 8.62 -20.55
C MET A 94 4.70 9.42 -19.30
N ALA A 95 4.07 9.10 -18.18
CA ALA A 95 4.45 9.68 -16.89
C ALA A 95 5.68 8.98 -16.29
N TYR A 96 5.58 7.66 -16.09
CA TYR A 96 6.64 6.83 -15.53
C TYR A 96 6.77 5.52 -16.31
N ILE A 97 7.97 4.97 -16.31
CA ILE A 97 8.30 3.64 -16.84
C ILE A 97 9.04 2.82 -15.77
N VAL A 98 8.76 1.53 -15.67
CA VAL A 98 9.56 0.63 -14.83
C VAL A 98 10.88 0.35 -15.55
N PHE A 99 11.96 1.01 -15.15
CA PHE A 99 13.22 0.98 -15.88
C PHE A 99 14.17 -0.08 -15.33
N ASN A 100 14.70 -0.94 -16.21
CA ASN A 100 15.73 -1.92 -15.89
C ASN A 100 17.00 -1.64 -16.70
N PRO A 101 18.04 -1.00 -16.11
CA PRO A 101 19.27 -0.65 -16.83
C PRO A 101 19.98 -1.86 -17.46
N SER A 102 19.88 -3.04 -16.82
CA SER A 102 20.56 -4.24 -17.29
C SER A 102 19.96 -4.80 -18.58
N GLN A 103 18.68 -4.52 -18.86
CA GLN A 103 17.93 -5.00 -20.02
C GLN A 103 17.87 -4.01 -21.19
N VAL A 104 18.46 -2.82 -21.05
CA VAL A 104 18.67 -1.87 -22.16
C VAL A 104 19.63 -2.49 -23.19
N THR A 105 19.54 -2.08 -24.46
CA THR A 105 20.45 -2.56 -25.53
C THR A 105 21.19 -1.40 -26.20
N PRO A 106 22.53 -1.30 -26.08
CA PRO A 106 23.42 -2.10 -25.24
C PRO A 106 23.11 -1.94 -23.74
N SER A 107 23.49 -2.93 -22.93
CA SER A 107 23.22 -2.94 -21.50
C SER A 107 23.87 -1.75 -20.78
N MET A 108 23.11 -1.13 -19.87
CA MET A 108 23.59 -0.07 -18.98
C MET A 108 24.00 -0.58 -17.60
N ALA A 109 24.14 -1.91 -17.41
CA ALA A 109 24.54 -2.49 -16.11
C ALA A 109 25.90 -2.01 -15.58
N SER A 110 26.77 -1.46 -16.44
CA SER A 110 28.06 -0.89 -16.05
C SER A 110 28.03 0.62 -15.77
N ASP A 111 26.90 1.29 -16.01
CA ASP A 111 26.75 2.72 -15.71
C ASP A 111 26.27 2.89 -14.26
N GLU A 112 27.20 3.18 -13.35
CA GLU A 112 26.92 3.37 -11.92
C GLU A 112 25.88 4.47 -11.65
N SER A 113 25.70 5.43 -12.56
CA SER A 113 24.80 6.57 -12.35
C SER A 113 23.33 6.25 -12.59
N ILE A 114 23.00 5.15 -13.27
CA ILE A 114 21.60 4.73 -13.51
C ILE A 114 21.20 3.46 -12.77
N GLN A 115 22.03 2.94 -11.85
CA GLN A 115 21.69 1.71 -11.14
C GLN A 115 20.53 1.93 -10.15
N PRO A 116 19.65 0.93 -9.97
CA PRO A 116 18.55 0.99 -9.01
C PRO A 116 19.08 1.16 -7.59
N HIS A 117 18.23 1.62 -6.65
CA HIS A 117 18.62 1.70 -5.25
C HIS A 117 18.70 0.30 -4.64
N SER A 118 17.72 -0.55 -4.95
CA SER A 118 17.71 -1.97 -4.62
C SER A 118 17.22 -2.80 -5.81
N GLY A 119 17.45 -4.11 -5.81
CA GLY A 119 16.97 -4.96 -6.90
C GLY A 119 17.60 -4.66 -8.28
N ASN A 120 16.78 -4.67 -9.33
CA ASN A 120 17.15 -4.48 -10.73
C ASN A 120 16.38 -3.33 -11.41
N LYS A 121 15.31 -2.83 -10.80
CA LYS A 121 14.34 -1.93 -11.41
C LYS A 121 14.06 -0.73 -10.52
N PHE A 122 13.53 0.33 -11.12
CA PHE A 122 13.02 1.50 -10.42
C PHE A 122 12.00 2.21 -11.31
N ALA A 123 11.17 3.09 -10.75
CA ALA A 123 10.29 3.95 -11.54
C ALA A 123 11.08 5.15 -12.08
N ALA A 124 11.06 5.35 -13.39
CA ALA A 124 11.76 6.44 -14.05
C ALA A 124 10.77 7.40 -14.73
N CYS A 125 10.88 8.70 -14.45
CA CYS A 125 10.24 9.74 -15.25
C CYS A 125 11.29 10.40 -16.13
N PHE A 126 11.13 10.24 -17.45
CA PHE A 126 12.05 10.79 -18.45
C PHE A 126 11.68 12.23 -18.78
N ALA A 127 12.68 13.04 -19.09
CA ALA A 127 12.48 14.43 -19.48
C ALA A 127 11.52 14.51 -20.66
N SER A 128 10.44 15.26 -20.47
CA SER A 128 9.51 15.60 -21.54
C SER A 128 10.18 16.54 -22.55
N VAL A 129 9.74 16.48 -23.81
CA VAL A 129 10.21 17.38 -24.86
C VAL A 129 9.59 18.77 -24.74
N ASP A 130 8.25 18.87 -24.76
CA ASP A 130 7.48 20.10 -24.57
C ASP A 130 5.97 19.75 -24.46
N PRO A 131 5.24 20.18 -23.41
CA PRO A 131 5.67 21.01 -22.28
C PRO A 131 6.47 20.24 -21.23
N PRO A 132 7.05 20.94 -20.22
CA PRO A 132 7.78 20.31 -19.11
C PRO A 132 6.94 19.26 -18.36
N ASN A 133 7.63 18.33 -17.69
CA ASN A 133 7.00 17.21 -16.99
C ASN A 133 5.89 17.69 -16.05
N ASN A 134 4.76 17.00 -16.10
CA ASN A 134 3.66 17.07 -15.16
C ASN A 134 3.12 15.66 -14.95
N ASP A 135 3.98 14.82 -14.40
CA ASP A 135 3.80 13.38 -14.44
C ASP A 135 3.65 12.84 -13.03
N TRP A 136 2.60 12.07 -12.81
CA TRP A 136 2.28 11.52 -11.50
C TRP A 136 2.40 10.02 -11.47
N ILE A 137 2.93 9.51 -10.35
CA ILE A 137 2.70 8.14 -9.88
C ILE A 137 1.96 8.21 -8.56
N ILE A 138 0.87 7.45 -8.44
CA ILE A 138 -0.12 7.57 -7.37
C ILE A 138 -0.41 6.19 -6.79
N THR A 139 -0.37 6.08 -5.47
CA THR A 139 -0.69 4.83 -4.75
C THR A 139 -2.11 4.35 -5.07
N PRO A 140 -2.44 3.07 -4.81
CA PRO A 140 -3.82 2.68 -4.52
C PRO A 140 -4.42 3.51 -3.36
N LEU A 141 -5.73 3.36 -3.10
CA LEU A 141 -6.33 3.94 -1.90
C LEU A 141 -5.80 3.24 -0.65
N ILE A 142 -5.27 4.00 0.30
CA ILE A 142 -4.67 3.50 1.55
C ILE A 142 -5.50 4.00 2.73
N ALA A 143 -5.93 3.10 3.60
CA ALA A 143 -6.52 3.47 4.89
C ALA A 143 -5.41 3.70 5.92
N LEU A 144 -5.19 4.96 6.33
CA LEU A 144 -4.18 5.28 7.34
C LEU A 144 -4.72 5.06 8.75
N GLY A 145 -3.91 4.43 9.58
CA GLY A 145 -4.08 4.34 11.04
C GLY A 145 -3.52 5.57 11.75
N SER A 146 -2.53 5.36 12.62
CA SER A 146 -1.87 6.40 13.43
C SER A 146 -0.37 6.42 13.20
N ASN A 147 0.30 7.53 13.54
CA ASN A 147 1.75 7.68 13.36
C ASN A 147 2.18 7.44 11.90
N SER A 148 1.37 7.92 10.95
CA SER A 148 1.58 7.61 9.53
C SER A 148 2.73 8.41 8.93
N SER A 149 3.50 7.77 8.05
CA SER A 149 4.58 8.41 7.31
C SER A 149 4.79 7.77 5.95
N LEU A 150 5.38 8.55 5.04
CA LEU A 150 5.83 8.10 3.72
C LEU A 150 7.35 8.22 3.67
N SER A 151 8.02 7.20 3.14
CA SER A 151 9.42 7.27 2.71
C SER A 151 9.60 6.72 1.30
N PHE A 152 10.62 7.20 0.60
CA PHE A 152 11.05 6.69 -0.70
C PHE A 152 12.45 7.20 -1.03
N TRP A 153 13.13 6.56 -1.96
CA TRP A 153 14.45 6.97 -2.43
C TRP A 153 14.34 7.70 -3.78
N VAL A 154 15.10 8.79 -3.91
CA VAL A 154 15.18 9.54 -5.18
C VAL A 154 16.61 9.78 -5.61
N LYS A 155 16.79 9.86 -6.93
CA LYS A 155 18.06 10.24 -7.56
C LYS A 155 17.81 10.92 -8.91
N SER A 156 18.67 11.85 -9.27
CA SER A 156 18.81 12.30 -10.66
C SER A 156 19.83 11.40 -11.37
N TYR A 157 19.55 10.93 -12.58
CA TYR A 157 20.56 10.19 -13.35
C TYR A 157 21.83 11.04 -13.56
N THR A 158 21.66 12.31 -13.93
CA THR A 158 22.74 13.28 -14.12
C THR A 158 22.33 14.66 -13.63
N GLU A 159 23.31 15.52 -13.33
CA GLU A 159 23.09 16.95 -13.06
C GLU A 159 23.49 17.84 -14.24
N GLN A 160 23.96 17.26 -15.35
CA GLN A 160 24.47 17.99 -16.51
C GLN A 160 23.44 18.97 -17.11
N TYR A 161 22.15 18.65 -16.97
CA TYR A 161 21.03 19.43 -17.46
C TYR A 161 20.22 20.05 -16.30
N GLY A 162 20.80 20.11 -15.11
CA GLY A 162 20.10 20.43 -13.88
C GLY A 162 19.60 19.17 -13.16
N LEU A 163 19.17 19.36 -11.91
CA LEU A 163 18.63 18.28 -11.09
C LEU A 163 17.14 18.08 -11.39
N GLU A 164 16.72 16.83 -11.21
CA GLU A 164 15.33 16.43 -11.32
C GLU A 164 14.49 17.03 -10.21
N ARG A 165 13.27 17.43 -10.55
CA ARG A 165 12.39 18.17 -9.66
C ARG A 165 11.09 17.41 -9.43
N TYR A 166 10.68 17.35 -8.18
CA TYR A 166 9.47 16.63 -7.81
C TYR A 166 8.69 17.31 -6.68
N LYS A 167 7.44 16.90 -6.52
CA LYS A 167 6.56 17.27 -5.42
C LYS A 167 5.89 16.02 -4.86
N VAL A 168 5.45 16.12 -3.60
CA VAL A 168 4.66 15.07 -2.94
C VAL A 168 3.31 15.66 -2.57
N GLY A 169 2.25 14.95 -2.93
CA GLY A 169 0.88 15.33 -2.62
C GLY A 169 0.10 14.22 -1.94
N VAL A 170 -0.97 14.61 -1.26
CA VAL A 170 -1.97 13.69 -0.67
C VAL A 170 -3.37 14.12 -1.12
N SER A 171 -4.21 13.17 -1.49
CA SER A 171 -5.64 13.37 -1.77
C SER A 171 -6.49 12.51 -0.86
N THR A 172 -7.55 13.08 -0.30
CA THR A 172 -8.54 12.38 0.56
C THR A 172 -9.86 12.10 -0.18
N THR A 173 -9.86 12.25 -1.51
CA THR A 173 -11.10 12.18 -2.33
C THR A 173 -10.97 11.18 -3.47
N ASP A 174 -10.16 11.50 -4.47
CA ASP A 174 -9.90 10.65 -5.64
C ASP A 174 -8.42 10.73 -6.08
N ASN A 175 -8.08 9.94 -7.10
CA ASN A 175 -6.73 9.87 -7.67
C ASN A 175 -6.53 10.82 -8.87
N ASN A 176 -7.36 11.87 -9.03
CA ASN A 176 -7.12 12.88 -10.06
C ASN A 176 -6.01 13.85 -9.59
N PRO A 177 -4.98 14.15 -10.40
CA PRO A 177 -3.92 15.11 -10.05
C PRO A 177 -4.41 16.44 -9.47
N SER A 178 -5.58 16.95 -9.90
CA SER A 178 -6.13 18.21 -9.37
C SER A 178 -6.63 18.14 -7.93
N SER A 179 -6.84 16.93 -7.39
CA SER A 179 -7.37 16.68 -6.05
C SER A 179 -6.29 16.63 -4.97
N PHE A 180 -5.00 16.62 -5.38
CA PHE A 180 -3.88 16.50 -4.47
C PHE A 180 -3.52 17.83 -3.79
N THR A 181 -3.39 17.79 -2.47
CA THR A 181 -2.76 18.85 -1.68
C THR A 181 -1.26 18.57 -1.57
N ILE A 182 -0.42 19.49 -2.04
CA ILE A 182 1.04 19.36 -1.98
C ILE A 182 1.53 19.52 -0.54
N ILE A 183 2.24 18.51 -0.04
CA ILE A 183 2.80 18.46 1.32
C ILE A 183 4.32 18.66 1.36
N SER A 184 5.01 18.60 0.22
CA SER A 184 6.46 18.81 0.12
C SER A 184 6.90 20.28 0.20
N GLY A 185 5.97 21.21 0.44
CA GLY A 185 6.21 22.66 0.50
C GLY A 185 5.69 23.42 -0.73
N SER A 186 5.94 24.74 -0.77
CA SER A 186 5.42 25.63 -1.82
C SER A 186 6.20 25.55 -3.15
N GLY A 187 7.43 25.04 -3.12
CA GLY A 187 8.28 24.81 -4.29
C GLY A 187 8.31 23.34 -4.70
N TYR A 188 9.20 23.03 -5.64
CA TYR A 188 9.64 21.65 -5.89
C TYR A 188 10.81 21.30 -4.97
N LEU A 189 11.02 20.01 -4.77
CA LEU A 189 12.25 19.44 -4.23
C LEU A 189 13.16 19.03 -5.38
N GLU A 190 14.46 18.91 -5.13
CA GLU A 190 15.44 18.43 -6.10
C GLU A 190 16.01 17.07 -5.66
N ALA A 191 16.16 16.13 -6.60
CA ALA A 191 16.80 14.85 -6.35
C ALA A 191 18.32 14.95 -6.61
N PRO A 192 19.19 14.46 -5.72
CA PRO A 192 20.63 14.54 -5.94
C PRO A 192 21.10 13.60 -7.04
N SER A 193 22.18 13.96 -7.73
CA SER A 193 22.83 13.15 -8.77
C SER A 193 23.88 12.17 -8.21
N ALA A 194 24.54 12.55 -7.11
CA ALA A 194 25.73 11.87 -6.58
C ALA A 194 25.43 10.50 -5.93
N ALA A 195 24.27 10.36 -5.30
CA ALA A 195 23.82 9.13 -4.66
C ALA A 195 22.31 9.18 -4.47
N TRP A 196 21.68 8.02 -4.31
CA TRP A 196 20.30 7.92 -3.86
C TRP A 196 20.12 8.62 -2.50
N GLN A 197 19.03 9.36 -2.34
CA GLN A 197 18.66 10.00 -1.09
C GLN A 197 17.27 9.57 -0.65
N GLU A 198 17.18 9.08 0.58
CA GLU A 198 15.91 8.82 1.24
C GLU A 198 15.20 10.15 1.58
N LYS A 199 13.92 10.21 1.24
CA LYS A 199 13.00 11.28 1.63
C LYS A 199 11.98 10.70 2.58
N GLN A 200 11.61 11.49 3.58
CA GLN A 200 10.57 11.13 4.53
C GLN A 200 9.59 12.29 4.70
N PHE A 201 8.30 11.97 4.72
CA PHE A 201 7.21 12.92 4.88
C PHE A 201 6.28 12.44 5.99
N ASP A 202 5.95 13.36 6.90
CA ASP A 202 4.95 13.14 7.94
C ASP A 202 3.54 13.14 7.32
N LEU A 203 2.76 12.11 7.64
CA LEU A 203 1.36 11.97 7.22
C LEU A 203 0.40 12.05 8.40
N SER A 204 0.86 12.39 9.60
CA SER A 204 0.04 12.42 10.82
C SER A 204 -1.22 13.29 10.71
N ALA A 205 -1.21 14.32 9.86
CA ALA A 205 -2.39 15.15 9.57
C ALA A 205 -3.53 14.39 8.86
N TYR A 206 -3.23 13.22 8.28
CA TYR A 206 -4.15 12.34 7.57
C TYR A 206 -4.39 11.01 8.31
N ASP A 207 -3.91 10.88 9.55
CA ASP A 207 -4.19 9.71 10.39
C ASP A 207 -5.71 9.47 10.51
N GLY A 208 -6.13 8.21 10.36
CA GLY A 208 -7.53 7.79 10.38
C GLY A 208 -8.33 8.09 9.11
N MET A 209 -7.68 8.54 8.03
CA MET A 209 -8.32 8.83 6.74
C MET A 209 -7.94 7.81 5.68
N ASP A 210 -8.83 7.64 4.69
CA ASP A 210 -8.48 6.99 3.42
C ASP A 210 -7.82 8.03 2.50
N VAL A 211 -6.63 7.71 1.97
CA VAL A 211 -5.84 8.63 1.16
C VAL A 211 -5.26 7.98 -0.09
N TYR A 212 -5.01 8.82 -1.09
CA TYR A 212 -4.04 8.58 -2.15
C TYR A 212 -2.80 9.43 -1.88
N ILE A 213 -1.62 8.88 -2.15
CA ILE A 213 -0.35 9.60 -2.09
C ILE A 213 0.22 9.65 -3.50
N GLY A 214 0.66 10.83 -3.92
CA GLY A 214 1.18 11.07 -5.26
C GLY A 214 2.57 11.67 -5.23
N ILE A 215 3.44 11.19 -6.12
CA ILE A 215 4.75 11.78 -6.39
C ILE A 215 4.68 12.34 -7.81
N GLN A 216 4.85 13.66 -7.91
CA GLN A 216 4.76 14.40 -9.15
C GLN A 216 6.16 14.76 -9.63
N CYS A 217 6.58 14.29 -10.79
CA CYS A 217 7.71 14.86 -11.52
C CYS A 217 7.30 16.19 -12.16
N VAL A 218 8.09 17.24 -11.91
CA VAL A 218 7.93 18.59 -12.46
C VAL A 218 9.22 19.10 -13.09
N SER A 219 10.04 18.18 -13.60
CA SER A 219 11.26 18.48 -14.31
C SER A 219 10.99 19.26 -15.59
N ASN A 220 11.95 20.10 -15.98
CA ASN A 220 11.90 20.96 -17.16
C ASN A 220 13.30 21.01 -17.75
N ASP A 221 13.51 20.32 -18.87
CA ASP A 221 14.82 20.24 -19.53
C ASP A 221 15.90 19.67 -18.60
N ALA A 222 15.58 18.56 -17.91
CA ALA A 222 16.52 17.75 -17.12
C ALA A 222 16.84 16.44 -17.89
N PHE A 223 16.85 15.27 -17.25
CA PHE A 223 16.96 14.00 -17.99
C PHE A 223 16.14 12.82 -17.46
N ILE A 224 16.42 12.28 -16.26
CA ILE A 224 15.71 11.12 -15.70
C ILE A 224 15.60 11.25 -14.19
N PHE A 225 14.37 11.42 -13.70
CA PHE A 225 14.01 11.30 -12.29
C PHE A 225 13.82 9.84 -11.92
N MET A 226 14.63 9.36 -10.98
CA MET A 226 14.65 7.97 -10.51
C MET A 226 13.99 7.91 -9.14
N LEU A 227 13.00 7.01 -8.99
CA LEU A 227 12.23 6.77 -7.77
C LEU A 227 12.25 5.27 -7.45
N ASP A 228 12.58 4.93 -6.21
CA ASP A 228 12.70 3.53 -5.78
C ASP A 228 12.35 3.34 -4.30
N ASP A 229 12.11 2.09 -3.90
CA ASP A 229 11.88 1.63 -2.52
C ASP A 229 10.91 2.54 -1.72
N LEU A 230 9.67 2.64 -2.19
CA LEU A 230 8.64 3.43 -1.52
C LEU A 230 8.02 2.62 -0.37
N THR A 231 7.86 3.27 0.78
CA THR A 231 7.16 2.72 1.94
C THR A 231 6.17 3.70 2.52
N VAL A 232 4.93 3.27 2.75
CA VAL A 232 3.98 3.97 3.61
C VAL A 232 3.86 3.17 4.90
N ASN A 233 4.24 3.78 6.01
CA ASN A 233 4.12 3.18 7.33
C ASN A 233 2.92 3.78 8.04
N SER A 234 2.06 2.93 8.61
CA SER A 234 1.00 3.38 9.51
C SER A 234 0.71 2.34 10.60
N GLU A 235 0.46 2.81 11.82
CA GLU A 235 0.08 1.96 12.94
C GLU A 235 -1.43 1.79 12.97
N THR A 236 -1.91 0.60 12.58
CA THR A 236 -3.32 0.27 12.66
C THR A 236 -3.65 -0.23 14.07
N SER A 237 -4.73 0.33 14.64
CA SER A 237 -5.30 -0.23 15.86
C SER A 237 -6.10 -1.46 15.50
N ALA A 238 -5.67 -2.61 16.03
CA ALA A 238 -6.43 -3.83 15.88
C ALA A 238 -7.71 -3.77 16.74
N GLY A 239 -8.84 -4.15 16.15
CA GLY A 239 -10.11 -4.31 16.84
C GLY A 239 -10.19 -5.63 17.63
N THR A 240 -11.16 -5.70 18.54
CA THR A 240 -11.58 -6.94 19.17
C THR A 240 -13.03 -7.23 18.80
N LEU A 241 -13.30 -8.40 18.22
CA LEU A 241 -14.65 -8.90 17.99
C LEU A 241 -15.11 -9.69 19.20
N TYR A 242 -16.21 -9.24 19.80
CA TYR A 242 -16.90 -9.97 20.86
C TYR A 242 -18.23 -10.49 20.36
N GLY A 243 -18.70 -11.60 20.90
CA GLY A 243 -20.05 -12.08 20.65
C GLY A 243 -20.41 -13.28 21.50
N LYS A 244 -21.59 -13.86 21.22
CA LYS A 244 -22.10 -15.04 21.92
C LYS A 244 -22.61 -16.09 20.93
N VAL A 245 -22.24 -17.35 21.14
CA VAL A 245 -22.73 -18.51 20.38
C VAL A 245 -23.85 -19.18 21.16
N THR A 246 -25.03 -19.28 20.56
CA THR A 246 -26.24 -19.89 21.16
C THR A 246 -26.88 -20.91 20.22
N ASP A 247 -27.61 -21.86 20.78
CA ASP A 247 -28.47 -22.79 20.03
C ASP A 247 -29.70 -22.03 19.54
N ALA A 248 -29.95 -22.05 18.23
CA ALA A 248 -31.02 -21.26 17.63
C ALA A 248 -32.44 -21.70 17.98
N LEU A 249 -32.63 -22.92 18.50
CA LEU A 249 -33.94 -23.42 18.90
C LEU A 249 -34.21 -23.16 20.38
N THR A 250 -33.19 -23.32 21.24
CA THR A 250 -33.36 -23.22 22.70
C THR A 250 -32.91 -21.88 23.27
N GLY A 251 -32.03 -21.16 22.57
CA GLY A 251 -31.36 -19.96 23.07
C GLY A 251 -30.23 -20.24 24.06
N ASP A 252 -29.95 -21.52 24.36
CA ASP A 252 -28.91 -21.90 25.32
C ASP A 252 -27.51 -21.59 24.78
N PRO A 253 -26.54 -21.21 25.62
CA PRO A 253 -25.17 -21.00 25.19
C PRO A 253 -24.51 -22.29 24.70
N ILE A 254 -23.69 -22.18 23.66
CA ILE A 254 -22.89 -23.28 23.14
C ILE A 254 -21.44 -23.06 23.54
N PRO A 255 -20.88 -23.85 24.48
CA PRO A 255 -19.47 -23.77 24.84
C PRO A 255 -18.56 -24.49 23.84
N ASN A 256 -17.31 -24.03 23.77
CA ASN A 256 -16.24 -24.57 22.92
C ASN A 256 -16.57 -24.55 21.42
N ALA A 257 -17.42 -23.62 20.97
CA ALA A 257 -17.63 -23.39 19.55
C ALA A 257 -16.47 -22.55 19.01
N LEU A 258 -15.80 -23.02 17.97
CA LEU A 258 -14.78 -22.26 17.26
C LEU A 258 -15.44 -21.12 16.47
N VAL A 259 -15.01 -19.89 16.74
CA VAL A 259 -15.34 -18.71 15.95
C VAL A 259 -14.05 -18.24 15.30
N SER A 260 -14.06 -18.01 13.98
CA SER A 260 -12.88 -17.54 13.26
C SER A 260 -13.21 -16.40 12.31
N VAL A 261 -12.31 -15.43 12.21
CA VAL A 261 -12.39 -14.27 11.33
C VAL A 261 -10.98 -13.87 10.92
N ALA A 262 -10.74 -13.58 9.63
CA ALA A 262 -9.43 -13.14 9.11
C ALA A 262 -8.24 -14.03 9.52
N GLY A 263 -8.43 -15.36 9.59
CA GLY A 263 -7.37 -16.30 10.04
C GLY A 263 -7.11 -16.31 11.55
N LEU A 264 -7.78 -15.45 12.32
CA LEU A 264 -7.82 -15.44 13.77
C LEU A 264 -9.00 -16.27 14.27
N SER A 265 -8.93 -16.74 15.52
CA SER A 265 -10.02 -17.51 16.11
C SER A 265 -10.04 -17.47 17.63
N ASP A 266 -11.23 -17.68 18.17
CA ASP A 266 -11.44 -17.93 19.60
C ASP A 266 -12.50 -19.03 19.79
N TYR A 267 -12.52 -19.66 20.96
CA TYR A 267 -13.55 -20.62 21.34
C TYR A 267 -14.51 -19.98 22.34
N SER A 268 -15.82 -20.17 22.13
CA SER A 268 -16.81 -19.69 23.08
C SER A 268 -16.67 -20.34 24.47
N ASP A 269 -16.89 -19.56 25.52
CA ASP A 269 -16.83 -20.00 26.91
C ASP A 269 -18.11 -20.76 27.35
N THR A 270 -18.23 -21.08 28.65
CA THR A 270 -19.43 -21.74 29.21
C THR A 270 -20.73 -20.95 29.07
N ASN A 271 -20.64 -19.63 28.92
CA ASN A 271 -21.75 -18.72 28.67
C ASN A 271 -21.96 -18.45 27.17
N GLY A 272 -21.21 -19.13 26.31
CA GLY A 272 -21.22 -18.96 24.87
C GLY A 272 -20.45 -17.73 24.40
N ASP A 273 -19.84 -16.95 25.28
CA ASP A 273 -19.16 -15.69 24.94
C ASP A 273 -17.79 -15.95 24.30
N TYR A 274 -17.40 -15.17 23.29
CA TYR A 274 -16.09 -15.23 22.64
C TYR A 274 -15.49 -13.82 22.44
N SER A 275 -14.17 -13.74 22.29
CA SER A 275 -13.38 -12.52 22.09
C SER A 275 -12.19 -12.78 21.16
N ILE A 276 -12.29 -12.36 19.90
CA ILE A 276 -11.18 -12.43 18.94
C ILE A 276 -10.48 -11.06 18.88
N THR A 277 -9.28 -10.98 19.46
CA THR A 277 -8.44 -9.78 19.43
C THR A 277 -7.55 -9.76 18.19
N GLY A 278 -7.00 -8.60 17.84
CA GLY A 278 -6.00 -8.50 16.77
C GLY A 278 -6.60 -8.38 15.37
N ILE A 279 -7.90 -8.03 15.27
CA ILE A 279 -8.58 -7.92 13.97
C ILE A 279 -8.10 -6.64 13.28
N PRO A 280 -7.48 -6.71 12.10
CA PRO A 280 -7.07 -5.52 11.36
C PRO A 280 -8.25 -4.57 11.11
N ALA A 281 -8.00 -3.27 11.13
CA ALA A 281 -8.99 -2.30 10.69
C ALA A 281 -9.23 -2.42 9.18
N GLY A 282 -10.45 -2.16 8.71
CA GLY A 282 -10.80 -2.18 7.28
C GLY A 282 -11.82 -3.25 6.89
N THR A 283 -12.04 -3.41 5.58
CA THR A 283 -12.99 -4.39 5.04
C THR A 283 -12.31 -5.74 4.89
N LEU A 284 -12.78 -6.74 5.65
CA LEU A 284 -12.39 -8.13 5.46
C LEU A 284 -13.26 -8.74 4.36
N ASN A 285 -12.68 -8.94 3.17
CA ASN A 285 -13.33 -9.57 2.01
C ASN A 285 -13.36 -11.10 2.12
#